data_AF-A0A9E2ADA2-F1
#
_entry.id   AF-A0A9E2ADA2-F1
#
_cell.length_a   1.000
_cell.length_b   1.000
_cell.length_c   1.000
_cell.angle_alpha   90.00
_cell.angle_beta   90.00
_cell.angle_gamma   90.00
#
_symmetry.space_group_name_H-M   'P 1'
#
loop_
_entity.id
_entity.type
_entity.pdbx_description
1 polymer ?
#
loop_
_entity_poly.entity_id
_entity_poly.type
_entity_poly.pdbx_seq_one_letter_code
_entity_poly.pdbx_strand_id
1 'polypeptide(L)' 'GEELMGRVIQHEIDHLGGTLLLERLDRRTRKQALKEIREESLGLR' A
#
# COMPACT_ATOMS: atom_id res chain seq x y z
N GLY A 1 -14.31 0.37 -15.58
CA GLY A 1 -13.77 -0.99 -15.42
C GLY A 1 -12.26 -1.00 -15.62
N GLU A 2 -11.79 -0.43 -16.72
CA GLU A 2 -10.39 -0.47 -17.16
C GLU A 2 -9.40 0.17 -16.17
N GLU A 3 -9.75 1.30 -15.54
CA GLU A 3 -8.84 1.96 -14.59
C GLU A 3 -8.55 1.14 -13.33
N LEU A 4 -9.53 0.39 -12.83
CA LEU A 4 -9.32 -0.47 -11.66
C LEU A 4 -8.42 -1.65 -12.04
N MET A 5 -8.69 -2.28 -13.18
CA MET A 5 -7.87 -3.37 -13.70
C MET A 5 -6.43 -2.91 -13.95
N GLY A 6 -6.24 -1.74 -14.54
CA GLY A 6 -4.91 -1.16 -14.76
C GLY A 6 -4.13 -0.96 -13.46
N ARG A 7 -4.79 -0.49 -12.38
CA ARG A 7 -4.15 -0.35 -11.07
C ARG A 7 -3.76 -1.70 -10.44
N VAL A 8 -4.60 -2.72 -10.59
CA VAL A 8 -4.31 -4.08 -10.09
C VAL A 8 -3.13 -4.67 -10.86
N ILE A 9 -3.13 -4.60 -12.19
CA ILE A 9 -2.00 -5.10 -13.01
C ILE A 9 -0.69 -4.40 -12.61
N GLN A 10 -0.73 -3.07 -12.43
CA GLN A 10 0.46 -2.33 -12.01
C GLN A 10 0.95 -2.75 -10.62
N HIS A 11 0.03 -3.01 -9.67
CA HIS A 11 0.36 -3.51 -8.34
C HIS A 11 1.08 -4.87 -8.39
N GLU A 12 0.58 -5.81 -9.21
CA GLU A 12 1.23 -7.12 -9.37
C GLU A 12 2.63 -7.00 -10.00
N ILE A 13 2.81 -6.11 -10.97
CA ILE A 13 4.13 -5.84 -11.56
C ILE A 13 5.10 -5.27 -10.52
N ASP A 14 4.64 -4.36 -9.66
CA ASP A 14 5.47 -3.76 -8.62
C ASP A 14 6.00 -4.81 -7.63
N HIS A 15 5.19 -5.81 -7.32
CA HIS A 15 5.57 -6.93 -6.48
C HIS A 15 6.69 -7.78 -7.09
N LEU A 16 6.78 -7.89 -8.41
CA LEU A 16 7.93 -8.54 -9.07
C LEU A 16 9.25 -7.79 -8.82
N GLY A 17 9.19 -6.48 -8.59
CA GLY A 17 10.33 -5.65 -8.22
C GLY A 17 10.52 -5.50 -6.71
N GLY A 18 9.76 -6.21 -5.88
CA GLY A 18 9.80 -6.08 -4.42
C GLY A 18 9.25 -4.75 -3.91
N THR A 19 8.55 -3.99 -4.74
CA THR A 19 7.96 -2.69 -4.37
C THR A 19 6.55 -2.90 -3.82
N LEU A 20 6.26 -2.28 -2.67
CA LEU A 20 4.92 -2.24 -2.09
C LEU A 20 4.19 -0.95 -2.50
N LEU A 21 2.87 -1.00 -2.57
CA LEU A 21 2.03 0.18 -2.81
C LEU A 21 2.33 1.32 -1.83
N LEU A 22 2.64 0.98 -0.58
CA LEU A 22 3.01 1.94 0.46
C LEU A 22 4.21 2.83 0.06
N GLU A 23 5.11 2.32 -0.78
CA GLU A 23 6.29 3.03 -1.27
C GLU A 23 5.98 4.07 -2.34
N ARG A 24 4.77 4.04 -2.89
CA ARG A 24 4.26 5.08 -3.82
C ARG A 24 3.54 6.22 -3.12
N LEU A 25 3.21 6.06 -1.84
CA LEU A 25 2.56 7.11 -1.04
C LEU A 25 3.57 8.20 -0.69
N ASP A 26 3.08 9.44 -0.56
CA ASP A 26 3.87 10.52 0.03
C ASP A 26 4.27 10.17 1.47
N ARG A 27 5.32 10.83 1.96
CA ARG A 27 5.91 10.51 3.27
C ARG A 27 4.91 10.61 4.42
N ARG A 28 3.97 11.56 4.38
CA ARG A 28 2.99 11.75 5.45
C ARG A 28 1.97 10.61 5.42
N THR A 29 1.43 10.31 4.25
CA THR A 29 0.43 9.24 4.09
C THR A 29 1.02 7.87 4.38
N ARG A 30 2.25 7.59 3.93
CA ARG A 30 2.96 6.33 4.28
C ARG A 30 3.12 6.16 5.78
N LYS A 31 3.54 7.23 6.48
CA LYS A 31 3.70 7.19 7.95
C LYS A 31 2.39 6.89 8.65
N GLN A 32 1.29 7.52 8.20
CA GLN A 32 -0.03 7.26 8.74
C GLN A 32 -0.43 5.80 8.49
N ALA A 33 -0.41 5.32 7.24
CA ALA A 33 -0.76 3.94 6.91
C ALA A 33 0.03 2.90 7.73
N LEU A 34 1.34 3.09 7.89
CA LEU A 34 2.17 2.20 8.72
C LEU A 34 1.80 2.24 10.21
N LYS A 35 1.38 3.39 10.73
CA LYS A 35 0.86 3.50 12.10
C LYS A 35 -0.44 2.71 12.25
N GLU A 36 -1.35 2.82 11.29
CA GLU A 36 -2.64 2.13 11.31
C GLU A 36 -2.47 0.62 11.29
N ILE A 37 -1.66 0.11 10.37
CA ILE A 37 -1.31 -1.32 10.28
C ILE A 37 -0.74 -1.82 11.61
N ARG A 38 0.09 -1.02 12.29
CA ARG A 38 0.67 -1.39 13.59
C ARG A 38 -0.38 -1.41 14.69
N GLU A 39 -1.27 -0.43 14.74
CA GLU A 39 -2.36 -0.37 15.73
C GLU A 39 -3.32 -1.56 15.57
N GLU A 40 -3.67 -1.91 14.33
CA GLU A 40 -4.49 -3.08 14.00
C GLU A 40 -3.79 -4.39 14.40
N SER A 41 -2.50 -4.52 14.08
CA SER A 41 -1.70 -5.71 14.45
C SER A 41 -1.58 -5.92 15.97
N LEU A 42 -1.76 -4.86 16.76
CA LEU A 42 -1.71 -4.89 18.23
C LEU A 42 -3.11 -4.93 18.87
N GLY A 43 -4.20 -4.92 18.08
CA GLY A 43 -5.57 -4.88 18.60
C GLY A 43 -5.91 -3.59 19.35
N LEU A 44 -5.23 -2.48 19.02
CA LEU A 44 -5.45 -1.16 19.63
C LEU A 44 -6.55 -0.34 18.93
N ARG A 45 -7.15 -0.93 17.89
CA ARG A 45 -8.29 -0.41 17.13
C ARG A 45 -9.42 -1.43 17.13
#